data_AF-A0A151BNX1-F1
#
_entry.id   AF-A0A151BNX1-F1
#
_cell.length_a   1.000
_cell.length_b   1.000
_cell.length_c   1.000
_cell.angle_alpha   90.00
_cell.angle_beta   90.00
_cell.angle_gamma   90.00
#
_symmetry.space_group_name_H-M   'P 1'
#
loop_
_entity.id
_entity.type
_entity.pdbx_description
1 polymer ?
#
loop_
_entity_poly.entity_id
_entity_poly.type
_entity_poly.pdbx_seq_one_letter_code
_entity_poly.pdbx_strand_id
1 'polypeptide(L)'
;MLVAVFFAVGFTSTIAGALSSMDSSEAQMILRETEKVRNIILNAPEIGVAVIFGNNLIHCLFMFVPVLGIIHGVYVLYSTGRVLAALGALHGGNPLLLLLSVMVFPHAVMEYVAYSLALSESFWITYTAAKGGLKALKQELNSAPKMITASTVILLLAAVIEVLILLQA
;
A
#
# COMPACT_ATOMS: atom_id res chain seq x y z
N MET A 1 -8.26 9.41 15.50
CA MET A 1 -7.41 8.64 14.57
C MET A 1 -7.75 9.10 13.15
N LEU A 2 -6.77 9.52 12.35
CA LEU A 2 -6.99 10.12 11.01
C LEU A 2 -7.08 9.07 9.90
N VAL A 3 -7.38 7.81 10.25
CA VAL A 3 -7.36 6.67 9.31
C VAL A 3 -8.28 6.90 8.12
N ALA A 4 -9.52 7.35 8.33
CA ALA A 4 -10.44 7.60 7.21
C ALA A 4 -9.93 8.70 6.26
N VAL A 5 -9.24 9.72 6.79
CA VAL A 5 -8.62 10.77 5.98
C VAL A 5 -7.48 10.19 5.16
N PHE A 6 -6.58 9.43 5.77
CA PHE A 6 -5.46 8.83 5.05
C PHE A 6 -5.88 7.72 4.08
N PHE A 7 -6.99 7.03 4.35
CA PHE A 7 -7.61 6.11 3.41
C PHE A 7 -8.05 6.87 2.15
N ALA A 8 -8.76 7.99 2.32
CA ALA A 8 -9.19 8.83 1.21
C ALA A 8 -8.01 9.46 0.44
N VAL A 9 -6.97 9.93 1.14
CA VAL A 9 -5.72 10.43 0.53
C VAL A 9 -5.06 9.32 -0.28
N GLY A 10 -4.96 8.12 0.28
CA GLY A 10 -4.41 6.96 -0.38
C GLY A 10 -5.16 6.59 -1.65
N PHE A 11 -6.49 6.53 -1.56
CA PHE A 11 -7.36 6.20 -2.68
C PHE A 11 -7.26 7.23 -3.81
N THR A 12 -7.23 8.51 -3.44
CA THR A 12 -7.01 9.61 -4.39
C THR A 12 -5.63 9.51 -5.06
N SER A 13 -4.60 9.11 -4.31
CA SER A 13 -3.24 8.91 -4.85
C SER A 13 -3.19 7.78 -5.88
N THR A 14 -3.88 6.66 -5.61
CA THR A 14 -4.01 5.56 -6.57
C THR A 14 -4.84 5.95 -7.79
N ILE A 15 -5.91 6.74 -7.66
CA ILE A 15 -6.63 7.31 -8.80
C ILE A 15 -5.69 8.18 -9.65
N ALA A 16 -4.90 9.05 -9.02
CA ALA A 16 -3.93 9.88 -9.73
C ALA A 16 -2.90 9.03 -10.50
N GLY A 17 -2.41 7.95 -9.88
CA GLY A 17 -1.54 6.98 -10.55
C GLY A 17 -2.21 6.28 -11.72
N ALA A 18 -3.46 5.83 -11.55
CA ALA A 18 -4.23 5.12 -12.57
C ALA A 18 -4.60 6.00 -13.78
N LEU A 19 -4.75 7.31 -13.58
CA LEU A 19 -5.06 8.28 -14.63
C LEU A 19 -3.83 8.98 -15.23
N SER A 20 -2.65 8.74 -14.67
CA SER A 20 -1.43 9.37 -15.15
C SER A 20 -1.03 8.83 -16.53
N SER A 21 -0.54 9.73 -17.39
CA SER A 21 -0.04 9.36 -18.72
C SER A 21 1.24 8.53 -18.61
N MET A 22 1.39 7.56 -19.50
CA MET A 22 2.54 6.65 -19.55
C MET A 22 2.79 6.25 -20.99
N ASP A 23 4.05 6.13 -21.37
CA ASP A 23 4.41 5.57 -22.67
C ASP A 23 4.42 4.03 -22.65
N SER A 24 4.38 3.41 -23.83
CA SER A 24 4.31 1.96 -23.94
C SER A 24 5.54 1.25 -23.37
N SER A 25 6.71 1.88 -23.39
CA SER A 25 7.95 1.27 -22.88
C SER A 25 7.92 1.19 -21.36
N GLU A 26 7.46 2.25 -20.70
CA GLU A 26 7.28 2.32 -19.26
C GLU A 26 6.18 1.36 -18.79
N ALA A 27 5.05 1.30 -19.50
CA ALA A 27 3.98 0.34 -19.21
C ALA A 27 4.49 -1.11 -19.26
N GLN A 28 5.28 -1.45 -20.28
CA GLN A 28 5.88 -2.79 -20.40
C GLN A 28 6.85 -3.09 -19.26
N MET A 29 7.65 -2.12 -18.82
CA MET A 29 8.54 -2.31 -17.67
C MET A 29 7.75 -2.59 -16.39
N ILE A 30 6.73 -1.79 -16.09
CA ILE A 30 5.89 -1.96 -14.89
C ILE A 30 5.19 -3.32 -14.90
N LEU A 31 4.62 -3.74 -16.04
CA LEU A 31 3.98 -5.05 -16.13
C LEU A 31 4.97 -6.20 -16.00
N ARG A 32 6.16 -6.10 -16.61
CA ARG A 32 7.19 -7.14 -16.48
C ARG A 32 7.62 -7.34 -15.03
N GLU A 33 7.83 -6.27 -14.27
CA GLU A 33 8.16 -6.39 -12.84
C GLU A 33 7.00 -7.01 -12.04
N THR A 34 5.76 -6.61 -12.34
CA THR A 34 4.55 -7.17 -11.71
C THR A 34 4.40 -8.67 -12.02
N GLU A 35 4.57 -9.05 -13.28
CA GLU A 35 4.50 -10.44 -13.76
C GLU A 35 5.62 -11.31 -13.19
N LYS A 36 6.84 -10.77 -13.00
CA LYS A 36 7.92 -11.48 -12.31
C LYS A 36 7.50 -11.88 -10.90
N VAL A 37 6.94 -10.94 -10.12
CA VAL A 37 6.45 -11.22 -8.77
C VAL A 37 5.33 -12.26 -8.80
N ARG A 38 4.35 -12.10 -9.70
CA ARG A 38 3.27 -13.09 -9.89
C ARG A 38 3.82 -14.47 -10.21
N ASN A 39 4.78 -14.58 -11.12
CA ASN A 39 5.38 -15.85 -11.51
C ASN A 39 6.18 -16.49 -10.37
N ILE A 40 6.85 -15.71 -9.52
CA ILE A 40 7.48 -16.24 -8.30
C ILE A 40 6.43 -16.89 -7.40
N ILE A 41 5.30 -16.21 -7.17
CA ILE A 41 4.21 -16.73 -6.33
C ILE A 41 3.62 -18.02 -6.91
N LEU A 42 3.39 -18.08 -8.22
CA LEU A 42 2.80 -19.26 -8.87
C LEU A 42 3.75 -20.46 -8.93
N ASN A 43 5.06 -20.23 -9.11
CA ASN A 43 6.05 -21.31 -9.21
C ASN A 43 6.61 -21.77 -7.86
N ALA A 44 6.54 -20.92 -6.83
CA ALA A 44 6.95 -21.24 -5.46
C ALA A 44 5.88 -20.75 -4.46
N PRO A 45 4.68 -21.38 -4.43
CA PRO A 45 3.58 -20.95 -3.56
C PRO A 45 3.95 -20.89 -2.07
N GLU A 46 4.87 -21.75 -1.64
CA GLU A 46 5.36 -21.84 -0.26
C GLU A 46 6.03 -20.56 0.25
N ILE A 47 6.57 -19.73 -0.64
CA ILE A 47 7.15 -18.42 -0.29
C ILE A 47 6.24 -17.25 -0.68
N GLY A 48 5.13 -17.48 -1.38
CA GLY A 48 4.27 -16.42 -1.92
C GLY A 48 3.80 -15.45 -0.85
N VAL A 49 3.37 -15.96 0.31
CA VAL A 49 2.90 -15.11 1.43
C VAL A 49 4.04 -14.23 1.93
N ALA A 50 5.25 -14.77 2.08
CA ALA A 50 6.41 -14.02 2.55
C ALA A 50 6.82 -12.92 1.56
N VAL A 51 6.71 -13.17 0.25
CA VAL A 51 7.01 -12.18 -0.80
C VAL A 51 6.03 -11.00 -0.74
N ILE A 52 4.72 -11.26 -0.74
CA ILE A 52 3.69 -10.22 -0.70
C ILE A 52 3.76 -9.45 0.64
N PHE A 53 3.77 -10.19 1.76
CA PHE A 53 3.83 -9.61 3.09
C PHE A 53 5.08 -8.77 3.28
N GLY A 54 6.26 -9.27 2.87
CA GLY A 54 7.53 -8.57 3.01
C GLY A 54 7.56 -7.25 2.24
N ASN A 55 7.08 -7.24 0.99
CA ASN A 55 6.98 -6.04 0.17
C ASN A 55 6.11 -4.96 0.85
N ASN A 56 4.89 -5.33 1.24
CA ASN A 56 3.95 -4.40 1.86
C ASN A 56 4.40 -3.95 3.25
N LEU A 57 4.98 -4.86 4.05
CA LEU A 57 5.46 -4.52 5.39
C LEU A 57 6.61 -3.52 5.35
N ILE A 58 7.59 -3.67 4.45
CA ILE A 58 8.71 -2.72 4.35
C ILE A 58 8.19 -1.31 4.03
N HIS A 59 7.26 -1.19 3.08
CA HIS A 59 6.63 0.08 2.76
C HIS A 59 5.82 0.63 3.93
N CYS A 60 5.02 -0.21 4.59
CA CYS A 60 4.22 0.19 5.76
C CYS A 60 5.09 0.70 6.91
N LEU A 61 6.21 0.03 7.21
CA LEU A 61 7.14 0.42 8.26
C LEU A 61 7.77 1.78 7.95
N PHE A 62 8.13 2.03 6.69
CA PHE A 62 8.62 3.33 6.25
C PHE A 62 7.56 4.43 6.42
N MET A 63 6.27 4.11 6.23
CA MET A 63 5.17 5.07 6.42
C MET A 63 5.03 5.58 7.86
N PHE A 64 5.59 4.90 8.87
CA PHE A 64 5.65 5.40 10.26
C PHE A 64 6.70 6.50 10.47
N VAL A 65 7.63 6.70 9.55
CA VAL A 65 8.66 7.74 9.66
C VAL A 65 7.99 9.12 9.64
N PRO A 66 8.22 10.01 10.63
CA PRO A 66 7.62 11.33 10.65
C PRO A 66 7.97 12.14 9.39
N VAL A 67 7.00 12.88 8.85
CA VAL A 67 7.08 13.64 7.58
C VAL A 67 7.31 12.77 6.35
N LEU A 68 8.42 12.03 6.28
CA LEU A 68 8.82 11.23 5.12
C LEU A 68 7.87 10.07 4.85
N GLY A 69 7.30 9.48 5.90
CA GLY A 69 6.34 8.39 5.79
C GLY A 69 5.07 8.78 5.04
N ILE A 70 4.61 10.03 5.21
CA ILE A 70 3.46 10.57 4.48
C ILE A 70 3.76 10.65 2.98
N ILE A 71 4.90 11.24 2.62
CA ILE A 71 5.34 11.36 1.23
C ILE A 71 5.50 9.98 0.59
N HIS A 72 6.14 9.06 1.30
CA HIS A 72 6.35 7.69 0.84
C HIS A 72 5.02 6.93 0.65
N GLY A 73 4.07 7.06 1.57
CA GLY A 73 2.77 6.40 1.44
C GLY A 73 1.95 6.89 0.25
N VAL A 74 1.97 8.21 0.00
CA VAL A 74 1.37 8.77 -1.22
C VAL A 74 2.03 8.21 -2.47
N TYR A 75 3.37 8.14 -2.49
CA TYR A 75 4.12 7.59 -3.63
C TYR A 75 3.83 6.10 -3.86
N VAL A 76 3.82 5.27 -2.81
CA VAL A 76 3.51 3.82 -2.92
C VAL A 76 2.13 3.62 -3.52
N LEU A 77 1.11 4.33 -3.02
CA LEU A 77 -0.26 4.20 -3.51
C LEU A 77 -0.43 4.78 -4.92
N TYR A 78 0.28 5.85 -5.26
CA TYR A 78 0.39 6.32 -6.64
C TYR A 78 1.01 5.25 -7.55
N SER A 79 2.10 4.60 -7.12
CA SER A 79 2.75 3.52 -7.87
C SER A 79 1.83 2.32 -8.08
N THR A 80 1.01 1.95 -7.09
CA THR A 80 -0.05 0.93 -7.27
C THR A 80 -1.03 1.34 -8.37
N GLY A 81 -1.42 2.61 -8.41
CA GLY A 81 -2.25 3.15 -9.49
C GLY A 81 -1.58 3.05 -10.87
N ARG A 82 -0.26 3.29 -10.93
CA ARG A 82 0.53 3.15 -12.17
C ARG A 82 0.53 1.72 -12.72
N VAL A 83 0.51 0.70 -11.85
CA VAL A 83 0.34 -0.71 -12.28
C VAL A 83 -1.00 -0.90 -12.99
N LEU A 84 -2.08 -0.31 -12.48
CA LEU A 84 -3.40 -0.36 -13.12
C LEU A 84 -3.44 0.39 -14.45
N ALA A 85 -2.76 1.54 -14.53
CA ALA A 85 -2.58 2.27 -15.78
C ALA A 85 -1.84 1.42 -16.83
N ALA A 86 -0.79 0.69 -16.41
CA ALA A 86 -0.01 -0.18 -17.29
C ALA A 86 -0.84 -1.35 -17.82
N LEU A 87 -1.63 -1.99 -16.93
CA LEU A 87 -2.55 -3.05 -17.30
C LEU A 87 -3.59 -2.55 -18.31
N GLY A 88 -4.19 -1.38 -18.07
CA GLY A 88 -5.15 -0.77 -18.98
C GLY A 88 -4.55 -0.44 -20.35
N ALA A 89 -3.35 0.14 -20.36
CA ALA A 89 -2.66 0.54 -21.58
C ALA A 89 -2.28 -0.64 -22.49
N LEU A 90 -1.89 -1.79 -21.91
CA LEU A 90 -1.39 -2.94 -22.67
C LEU A 90 -2.46 -4.01 -22.95
N HIS A 91 -3.48 -4.14 -22.09
CA HIS A 91 -4.54 -5.14 -22.24
C HIS A 91 -5.91 -4.55 -22.60
N GLY A 92 -6.01 -3.24 -22.86
CA GLY A 92 -7.23 -2.60 -23.36
C GLY A 92 -8.33 -2.37 -22.30
N GLY A 93 -7.96 -2.32 -21.02
CA GLY A 93 -8.89 -2.09 -19.89
C GLY A 93 -8.95 -0.63 -19.44
N ASN A 94 -10.07 -0.21 -18.85
CA ASN A 94 -10.16 1.08 -18.17
C ASN A 94 -9.47 1.00 -16.78
N PRO A 95 -8.42 1.80 -16.50
CA PRO A 95 -7.68 1.72 -15.24
C PRO A 95 -8.52 1.97 -13.98
N LEU A 96 -9.54 2.82 -14.06
CA LEU A 96 -10.45 3.06 -12.92
C LEU A 96 -11.37 1.87 -12.67
N LEU A 97 -11.83 1.19 -13.73
CA LEU A 97 -12.61 -0.04 -13.57
C LEU A 97 -11.75 -1.16 -12.97
N LEU A 98 -10.47 -1.26 -13.37
CA LEU A 98 -9.51 -2.17 -12.76
C LEU A 98 -9.30 -1.85 -11.26
N LEU A 99 -9.17 -0.58 -10.89
CA LEU A 99 -9.09 -0.16 -9.48
C LEU A 99 -10.31 -0.61 -8.68
N LEU A 100 -11.52 -0.36 -9.20
CA LEU A 100 -12.75 -0.78 -8.54
C LEU A 100 -12.83 -2.31 -8.41
N SER A 101 -12.36 -3.04 -9.41
CA SER A 101 -12.30 -4.51 -9.39
C SER A 101 -11.33 -5.02 -8.32
N VAL A 102 -10.16 -4.40 -8.19
CA VAL A 102 -9.17 -4.72 -7.14
C VAL A 102 -9.75 -4.47 -5.75
N MET A 103 -10.50 -3.38 -5.58
CA MET A 103 -11.11 -3.00 -4.30
C MET A 103 -12.24 -3.93 -3.84
N VAL A 104 -12.76 -4.80 -4.70
CA VAL A 104 -13.68 -5.87 -4.29
C VAL A 104 -12.94 -6.93 -3.47
N PHE A 105 -11.65 -7.12 -3.73
CA PHE A 105 -10.87 -8.10 -2.99
C PHE A 105 -10.49 -7.57 -1.59
N PRO A 106 -10.70 -8.39 -0.55
CA PRO A 106 -10.49 -7.94 0.83
C PRO A 106 -9.03 -7.57 1.14
N HIS A 107 -8.05 -8.22 0.50
CA HIS A 107 -6.62 -7.91 0.71
C HIS A 107 -6.31 -6.45 0.37
N ALA A 108 -6.86 -5.91 -0.72
CA ALA A 108 -6.63 -4.52 -1.13
C ALA A 108 -7.16 -3.51 -0.09
N VAL A 109 -8.37 -3.75 0.44
CA VAL A 109 -8.95 -2.90 1.50
C VAL A 109 -8.12 -2.99 2.79
N MET A 110 -7.63 -4.19 3.13
CA MET A 110 -6.80 -4.41 4.32
C MET A 110 -5.46 -3.70 4.23
N GLU A 111 -4.78 -3.72 3.08
CA GLU A 111 -3.56 -2.96 2.84
C GLU A 111 -3.77 -1.46 3.04
N TYR A 112 -4.85 -0.93 2.46
CA TYR A 112 -5.22 0.48 2.64
C TYR A 112 -5.45 0.85 4.11
N VAL A 113 -6.11 -0.02 4.87
CA VAL A 113 -6.31 0.20 6.31
C VAL A 113 -4.97 0.19 7.05
N ALA A 114 -4.09 -0.76 6.77
CA ALA A 114 -2.75 -0.83 7.38
C ALA A 114 -1.91 0.42 7.08
N TYR A 115 -1.86 0.85 5.82
CA TYR A 115 -1.15 2.06 5.42
C TYR A 115 -1.77 3.31 6.05
N SER A 116 -3.10 3.39 6.14
CA SER A 116 -3.78 4.52 6.78
C SER A 116 -3.52 4.62 8.28
N LEU A 117 -3.34 3.49 8.97
CA LEU A 117 -2.87 3.46 10.36
C LEU A 117 -1.45 4.02 10.48
N ALA A 118 -0.53 3.55 9.64
CA ALA A 118 0.85 4.01 9.63
C ALA A 118 0.97 5.52 9.34
N LEU A 119 0.24 6.01 8.34
CA LEU A 119 0.22 7.43 7.96
C LEU A 119 -0.42 8.31 9.03
N SER A 120 -1.50 7.83 9.66
CA SER A 120 -2.12 8.53 10.80
C SER A 120 -1.12 8.68 11.95
N GLU A 121 -0.36 7.63 12.27
CA GLU A 121 0.63 7.69 13.34
C GLU A 121 1.80 8.62 12.99
N SER A 122 2.33 8.53 11.75
CA SER A 122 3.37 9.45 11.27
C SER A 122 2.93 10.92 11.35
N PHE A 123 1.68 11.21 11.01
CA PHE A 123 1.11 12.55 11.18
C PHE A 123 1.10 12.99 12.65
N TRP A 124 0.61 12.16 13.57
CA TRP A 124 0.53 12.54 14.98
C TRP A 124 1.90 12.73 15.62
N ILE A 125 2.86 11.87 15.31
CA ILE A 125 4.25 12.04 15.77
C ILE A 125 4.82 13.36 15.21
N THR A 126 4.60 13.64 13.92
CA THR A 126 5.03 14.90 13.29
C THR A 126 4.39 16.12 13.95
N TYR A 127 3.07 16.08 14.14
CA TYR A 127 2.29 17.18 14.70
C TYR A 127 2.69 17.46 16.16
N THR A 128 2.83 16.42 16.97
CA THR A 128 3.21 16.56 18.38
C THR A 128 4.67 16.95 18.56
N ALA A 129 5.57 16.50 17.68
CA ALA A 129 6.95 17.00 17.65
C ALA A 129 7.00 18.50 17.33
N ALA A 130 6.15 18.98 16.42
CA ALA A 130 6.11 20.38 16.03
C ALA A 130 5.37 21.29 17.04
N LYS A 131 4.33 20.79 17.72
CA LYS A 131 3.42 21.63 18.53
C LYS A 131 3.07 21.11 19.93
N GLY A 132 3.28 19.83 20.24
CA GLY A 132 2.73 19.15 21.42
C GLY A 132 3.66 19.07 22.63
N GLY A 133 4.92 19.50 22.50
CA GLY A 133 5.94 19.38 23.55
C GLY A 133 6.34 17.93 23.84
N LEU A 134 7.36 17.75 24.70
CA LEU A 134 7.99 16.44 24.94
C LEU A 134 7.03 15.37 25.49
N LYS A 135 6.03 15.76 26.29
CA LYS A 135 5.10 14.81 26.92
C LYS A 135 4.14 14.20 25.89
N ALA A 136 3.56 15.02 25.01
CA ALA A 136 2.68 14.53 23.95
C ALA A 136 3.44 13.67 22.95
N LEU A 137 4.66 14.08 22.57
CA LEU A 137 5.51 13.28 21.70
C LEU A 137 5.83 11.90 22.28
N LYS A 138 6.16 11.82 23.58
CA LYS A 138 6.39 10.53 24.26
C LYS A 138 5.14 9.64 24.26
N GLN A 139 3.96 10.22 24.35
CA GLN A 139 2.71 9.47 24.30
C GLN A 139 2.50 8.84 22.92
N GLU A 140 2.68 9.61 21.83
CA GLU A 140 2.55 9.08 20.47
C GLU A 140 3.65 8.05 20.15
N LEU A 141 4.89 8.24 20.63
CA LEU A 141 5.93 7.23 20.48
C LEU A 141 5.62 5.91 21.22
N ASN A 142 4.82 5.97 22.29
CA ASN A 142 4.36 4.78 23.00
C ASN A 142 3.16 4.10 22.33
N SER A 143 2.40 4.79 21.46
CA SER A 143 1.36 4.18 20.63
C SER A 143 1.90 3.55 19.35
N ALA A 144 3.01 4.07 18.81
CA ALA A 144 3.58 3.58 17.56
C ALA A 144 3.81 2.06 17.51
N PRO A 145 4.38 1.38 18.55
CA PRO A 145 4.53 -0.08 18.53
C PRO A 145 3.20 -0.83 18.40
N LYS A 146 2.12 -0.31 18.99
CA LYS A 146 0.78 -0.92 18.90
C LYS A 146 0.23 -0.80 17.49
N MET A 147 0.41 0.35 16.85
CA MET A 147 -0.03 0.58 15.47
C MET A 147 0.81 -0.20 14.46
N ILE A 148 2.12 -0.32 14.69
CA ILE A 148 3.01 -1.19 13.90
C ILE A 148 2.54 -2.64 14.01
N THR A 149 2.27 -3.12 15.23
CA THR A 149 1.78 -4.49 15.45
C THR A 149 0.45 -4.73 14.75
N ALA A 150 -0.51 -3.81 14.90
CA ALA A 150 -1.81 -3.91 14.24
C ALA A 150 -1.68 -3.96 12.71
N SER A 151 -0.90 -3.05 12.13
CA SER A 151 -0.66 -2.99 10.68
C SER A 151 0.03 -4.25 10.17
N THR A 152 1.00 -4.77 10.92
CA THR A 152 1.72 -6.03 10.61
C THR A 152 0.75 -7.22 10.54
N VAL A 153 -0.13 -7.37 11.53
CA VAL A 153 -1.13 -8.45 11.54
C VAL A 153 -2.10 -8.32 10.37
N ILE A 154 -2.58 -7.11 10.09
CA ILE A 154 -3.48 -6.85 8.96
C ILE A 154 -2.80 -7.21 7.64
N LEU A 155 -1.56 -6.78 7.41
CA LEU A 155 -0.81 -7.07 6.18
C LEU A 155 -0.49 -8.55 6.02
N LEU A 156 -0.20 -9.27 7.11
CA LEU A 156 0.02 -10.71 7.04
C LEU A 156 -1.25 -11.44 6.58
N LEU A 157 -2.39 -11.08 7.16
CA LEU A 157 -3.68 -11.64 6.76
C LEU A 157 -4.04 -11.26 5.30
N ALA A 158 -3.78 -10.02 4.90
CA ALA A 158 -3.98 -9.56 3.53
C ALA A 158 -3.15 -10.41 2.54
N ALA A 159 -1.86 -10.62 2.83
CA ALA A 159 -0.97 -11.42 2.01
C ALA A 159 -1.43 -12.88 1.90
N VAL A 160 -1.89 -13.50 2.99
CA VAL A 160 -2.48 -14.85 2.95
C VAL A 160 -3.68 -14.89 2.01
N ILE A 161 -4.60 -13.94 2.14
CA ILE A 161 -5.80 -13.90 1.30
C ILE A 161 -5.44 -13.67 -0.17
N GLU A 162 -4.51 -12.76 -0.46
CA GLU A 162 -4.07 -12.48 -1.82
C GLU A 162 -3.45 -13.69 -2.50
N VAL A 163 -2.55 -14.41 -1.82
CA VAL A 163 -1.96 -15.65 -2.36
C VAL A 163 -3.03 -16.70 -2.63
N LEU A 164 -3.98 -16.89 -1.70
CA LEU A 164 -5.09 -17.83 -1.90
C LEU A 164 -5.93 -17.49 -3.14
N ILE A 165 -6.18 -16.21 -3.38
CA ILE A 165 -6.89 -15.75 -4.59
C ILE A 165 -6.04 -16.01 -5.85
N LEU A 166 -4.76 -15.68 -5.83
CA LEU A 166 -3.86 -15.85 -6.96
C LEU A 166 -3.69 -17.32 -7.38
N LEU A 167 -3.70 -18.26 -6.42
CA LEU A 167 -3.58 -19.69 -6.70
C LEU A 167 -4.89 -20.31 -7.25
N GLN A 168 -6.01 -19.59 -7.16
CA GLN A 168 -7.32 -20.02 -7.67
C GLN A 168 -7.69 -19.38 -9.01
N ALA A 169 -6.90 -18.40 -9.49
CA ALA A 169 -7.14 -17.59 -10.68
C ALA A 169 -6.34 -18.09 -11.89
#